data_AF-A0A847NSE6-F1
#
_entry.id   AF-A0A847NSE6-F1
#
_cell.length_a   1.000
_cell.length_b   1.000
_cell.length_c   1.000
_cell.angle_alpha   90.00
_cell.angle_beta   90.00
_cell.angle_gamma   90.00
#
_symmetry.space_group_name_H-M   'P 1'
#
loop_
_entity.id
_entity.type
_entity.pdbx_description
1 polymer ?
#
loop_
_entity_poly.entity_id
_entity_poly.type
_entity_poly.pdbx_seq_one_letter_code
_entity_poly.pdbx_strand_id
1 'polypeptide(L)'
;MKKNYSGIINSILVIILIITIYFALRPVQFVKLYQNRFEVIEKSLETIEKNMEEIVTDATWSSLKDIPKAEETQVDAYNSIVKDIKSCYLQEKDLGDESSDNIKILSYKEKRTIPKQELKAILDNDTCINNFEKYNTMVFSKDKNLNEKLQKQISLIINSELTNIKTLEFDEALSREANIIHNIANLSGWLKIEYNTYK
;
A
#
# COMPACT_ATOMS: atom_id res chain seq x y z
N MET A 1 -4.79 59.32 -21.61
CA MET A 1 -4.08 58.26 -22.36
C MET A 1 -4.78 56.93 -22.15
N LYS A 2 -5.55 56.44 -23.13
CA LYS A 2 -6.08 55.07 -23.10
C LYS A 2 -4.93 54.14 -23.50
N LYS A 3 -4.32 53.46 -22.53
CA LYS A 3 -3.29 52.46 -22.79
C LYS A 3 -3.90 51.36 -23.66
N ASN A 4 -3.23 51.02 -24.77
CA ASN A 4 -3.66 49.95 -25.69
C ASN A 4 -3.46 48.58 -25.02
N TYR A 5 -4.35 48.22 -24.11
CA TYR A 5 -4.36 46.93 -23.43
C TYR A 5 -4.69 45.76 -24.39
N SER A 6 -5.30 46.04 -25.54
CA SER A 6 -5.70 45.03 -26.53
C SER A 6 -4.51 44.25 -27.13
N GLY A 7 -3.37 44.90 -27.38
CA GLY A 7 -2.18 44.22 -27.90
C GLY A 7 -1.52 43.28 -26.88
N ILE A 8 -1.58 43.65 -25.59
CA ILE A 8 -1.02 42.86 -24.49
C ILE A 8 -1.90 41.62 -24.26
N ILE A 9 -3.23 41.78 -24.28
CA ILE A 9 -4.18 40.67 -24.11
C ILE A 9 -4.05 39.64 -25.24
N ASN A 10 -3.95 40.07 -26.51
CA ASN A 10 -3.76 39.14 -27.64
C ASN A 10 -2.42 38.39 -27.54
N SER A 11 -1.36 39.06 -27.06
CA SER A 11 -0.06 38.43 -26.88
C SER A 11 -0.10 37.35 -25.79
N ILE A 12 -0.81 37.61 -24.68
CA ILE A 12 -1.02 36.63 -23.60
C ILE A 12 -1.82 35.42 -24.10
N LEU A 13 -2.89 35.64 -24.88
CA LEU A 13 -3.71 34.55 -25.43
C LEU A 13 -2.91 33.65 -26.38
N VAL A 14 -2.05 34.23 -27.22
CA VAL A 14 -1.16 33.46 -28.11
C VAL A 14 -0.15 32.63 -27.31
N ILE A 15 0.43 33.19 -26.25
CA ILE A 15 1.35 32.46 -25.37
C ILE A 15 0.64 31.29 -24.67
N ILE A 16 -0.57 31.50 -24.14
CA ILE A 16 -1.37 30.42 -23.54
C ILE A 16 -1.66 29.34 -24.57
N LEU A 17 -2.06 29.71 -25.80
CA LEU A 17 -2.35 28.76 -26.86
C LEU A 17 -1.12 27.91 -27.24
N ILE A 18 0.05 28.54 -27.39
CA ILE A 18 1.33 27.86 -27.68
C ILE A 18 1.69 26.90 -26.55
N ILE A 19 1.55 27.32 -25.29
CA ILE A 19 1.79 26.48 -24.11
C ILE A 19 0.83 25.28 -24.11
N THR A 20 -0.45 25.50 -24.40
CA THR A 20 -1.47 24.44 -24.41
C THR A 20 -1.19 23.41 -25.51
N ILE A 21 -0.85 23.87 -26.71
CA ILE A 21 -0.45 23.00 -27.83
C ILE A 21 0.84 22.25 -27.50
N TYR A 22 1.83 22.92 -26.90
CA TYR A 22 3.08 22.29 -26.48
C TYR A 22 2.86 21.17 -25.47
N PHE A 23 1.99 21.38 -24.47
CA PHE A 23 1.62 20.33 -23.52
C PHE A 23 0.80 19.21 -24.16
N ALA A 24 -0.10 19.52 -25.11
CA ALA A 24 -0.90 18.53 -25.82
C ALA A 24 -0.09 17.65 -26.79
N LEU A 25 0.97 18.19 -27.39
CA LEU A 25 1.83 17.48 -28.35
C LEU A 25 3.05 16.81 -27.70
N ARG A 26 3.26 16.96 -26.39
CA ARG A 26 4.39 16.34 -25.71
C ARG A 26 4.24 14.82 -25.76
N PRO A 27 5.22 14.06 -26.28
CA PRO A 27 5.11 12.61 -26.38
C PRO A 27 5.00 12.00 -24.98
N VAL A 28 4.00 11.14 -24.79
CA VAL A 28 3.87 10.34 -23.58
C VAL A 28 5.08 9.42 -23.47
N GLN A 29 5.81 9.53 -22.36
CA GLN A 29 6.92 8.62 -22.08
C GLN A 29 6.36 7.33 -21.49
N PHE A 30 6.75 6.20 -22.07
CA PHE A 30 6.37 4.88 -21.59
C PHE A 30 7.53 4.19 -20.89
N VAL A 31 7.21 3.42 -19.85
CA VAL A 31 8.13 2.57 -19.09
C VAL A 31 7.79 1.11 -19.41
N LYS A 32 8.82 0.26 -19.55
CA LYS A 32 8.64 -1.19 -19.75
C LYS A 32 8.32 -1.87 -18.42
N LEU A 33 7.45 -2.88 -18.48
CA LEU A 33 7.08 -3.68 -17.32
C LEU A 33 7.90 -4.97 -17.27
N TYR A 34 8.30 -5.36 -16.06
CA TYR A 34 8.94 -6.64 -15.77
C TYR A 34 7.98 -7.51 -14.95
N GLN A 35 7.97 -8.82 -15.22
CA GLN A 35 6.97 -9.75 -14.69
C GLN A 35 7.44 -10.50 -13.43
N ASN A 36 8.72 -10.39 -13.11
CA ASN A 36 9.50 -11.27 -12.22
C ASN A 36 9.15 -11.17 -10.72
N ARG A 37 8.09 -10.49 -10.31
CA ARG A 37 7.70 -10.36 -8.89
C ARG A 37 6.20 -10.38 -8.63
N PHE A 38 5.36 -10.46 -9.67
CA PHE A 38 3.92 -10.61 -9.49
C PHE A 38 3.58 -11.89 -8.72
N GLU A 39 4.28 -13.00 -9.00
CA GLU A 39 4.10 -14.27 -8.28
C GLU A 39 4.36 -14.13 -6.78
N VAL A 40 5.30 -13.27 -6.36
CA VAL A 40 5.58 -13.03 -4.94
C VAL A 40 4.38 -12.34 -4.28
N ILE A 41 3.82 -11.32 -4.94
CA ILE A 41 2.64 -10.61 -4.45
C ILE A 41 1.46 -11.58 -4.34
N GLU A 42 1.16 -12.32 -5.40
CA GLU A 42 0.04 -13.27 -5.44
C GLU A 42 0.13 -14.32 -4.34
N LYS A 43 1.29 -14.97 -4.20
CA LYS A 43 1.52 -15.96 -3.15
C LYS A 43 1.43 -15.37 -1.73
N SER A 44 1.89 -14.14 -1.55
CA SER A 44 1.76 -13.45 -0.27
C SER A 44 0.30 -13.12 0.05
N LEU A 45 -0.51 -12.72 -0.94
CA LEU A 45 -1.95 -12.50 -0.76
C LEU A 45 -2.69 -13.79 -0.40
N GLU A 46 -2.40 -14.91 -1.07
CA GLU A 46 -2.94 -16.23 -0.71
C GLU A 46 -2.57 -16.63 0.73
N THR A 47 -1.34 -16.32 1.14
CA THR A 47 -0.85 -16.60 2.50
C THR A 47 -1.60 -15.76 3.53
N ILE A 48 -1.80 -14.47 3.26
CA ILE A 48 -2.59 -13.58 4.12
C ILE A 48 -4.01 -14.14 4.24
N GLU A 49 -4.68 -14.39 3.11
CA GLU A 49 -6.05 -14.90 3.06
C GLU A 49 -6.23 -16.14 3.93
N LYS A 50 -5.40 -17.16 3.69
CA LYS A 50 -5.43 -18.40 4.46
C LYS A 50 -5.20 -18.17 5.96
N ASN A 51 -4.23 -17.35 6.34
CA ASN A 51 -3.93 -17.10 7.75
C ASN A 51 -5.08 -16.37 8.44
N MET A 52 -5.69 -15.39 7.77
CA MET A 52 -6.77 -14.58 8.33
C MET A 52 -8.05 -15.41 8.48
N GLU A 53 -8.46 -16.17 7.46
CA GLU A 53 -9.65 -17.04 7.50
C GLU A 53 -9.62 -18.03 8.68
N GLU A 54 -8.44 -18.51 9.06
CA GLU A 54 -8.29 -19.43 10.18
C GLU A 54 -8.59 -18.77 11.54
N ILE A 55 -8.39 -17.45 11.68
CA ILE A 55 -8.39 -16.76 12.98
C ILE A 55 -9.50 -15.73 13.16
N VAL A 56 -10.16 -15.30 12.09
CA VAL A 56 -11.23 -14.26 12.13
C VAL A 56 -12.63 -14.84 12.15
N THR A 57 -13.59 -14.08 12.69
CA THR A 57 -14.98 -14.53 12.93
C THR A 57 -15.80 -14.68 11.65
N ASP A 58 -15.53 -13.87 10.62
CA ASP A 58 -16.32 -13.78 9.40
C ASP A 58 -15.45 -13.56 8.16
N ALA A 59 -16.02 -13.77 6.98
CA ALA A 59 -15.36 -13.53 5.69
C ALA A 59 -15.00 -12.04 5.46
N THR A 60 -15.48 -11.13 6.30
CA THR A 60 -15.16 -9.71 6.23
C THR A 60 -13.92 -9.35 7.07
N TRP A 61 -13.36 -10.30 7.82
CA TRP A 61 -12.20 -10.11 8.69
C TRP A 61 -12.39 -8.94 9.65
N SER A 62 -13.59 -8.84 10.25
CA SER A 62 -13.96 -7.74 11.14
C SER A 62 -13.23 -7.80 12.48
N SER A 63 -13.09 -9.01 13.03
CA SER A 63 -12.46 -9.30 14.32
C SER A 63 -11.90 -10.71 14.37
N LEU A 64 -11.01 -10.95 15.33
CA LEU A 64 -10.57 -12.29 15.71
C LEU A 64 -11.69 -13.10 16.35
N LYS A 65 -11.63 -14.41 16.15
CA LYS A 65 -12.33 -15.39 16.97
C LYS A 65 -11.92 -15.23 18.43
N ASP A 66 -12.78 -15.69 19.34
CA ASP A 66 -12.56 -15.57 20.78
C ASP A 66 -11.20 -16.14 21.22
N ILE A 67 -10.55 -15.43 22.15
CA ILE A 67 -9.21 -15.73 22.68
C ILE A 67 -9.27 -15.67 24.22
N PRO A 68 -9.79 -16.72 24.90
CA PRO A 68 -10.17 -16.65 26.31
C PRO A 68 -8.99 -16.49 27.27
N LYS A 69 -7.74 -16.71 26.83
CA LYS A 69 -6.54 -16.57 27.67
C LYS A 69 -5.79 -15.25 27.49
N ALA A 70 -6.25 -14.37 26.60
CA ALA A 70 -5.62 -13.09 26.34
C ALA A 70 -6.22 -11.97 27.22
N GLU A 71 -5.41 -10.97 27.55
CA GLU A 71 -5.92 -9.75 28.20
C GLU A 71 -6.72 -8.90 27.18
N GLU A 72 -7.69 -8.11 27.66
CA GLU A 72 -8.53 -7.25 26.80
C GLU A 72 -7.69 -6.32 25.90
N THR A 73 -6.66 -5.68 26.45
CA THR A 73 -5.76 -4.79 25.68
C THR A 73 -4.99 -5.51 24.58
N GLN A 74 -4.68 -6.80 24.78
CA GLN A 74 -4.01 -7.64 23.80
C GLN A 74 -5.00 -8.02 22.68
N VAL A 75 -6.25 -8.37 23.02
CA VAL A 75 -7.31 -8.66 22.05
C VAL A 75 -7.62 -7.43 21.18
N ASP A 76 -7.74 -6.24 21.80
CA ASP A 76 -7.97 -4.99 21.08
C ASP A 76 -6.86 -4.68 20.09
N ALA A 77 -5.62 -4.84 20.53
CA ALA A 77 -4.47 -4.57 19.69
C ALA A 77 -4.34 -5.61 18.55
N TYR A 78 -4.63 -6.89 18.79
CA TYR A 78 -4.70 -7.87 17.71
C TYR A 78 -5.84 -7.55 16.72
N ASN A 79 -7.02 -7.15 17.18
CA ASN A 79 -8.12 -6.73 16.31
C ASN A 79 -7.76 -5.49 15.48
N SER A 80 -7.00 -4.56 16.06
CA SER A 80 -6.42 -3.42 15.32
C SER A 80 -5.51 -3.92 14.18
N ILE A 81 -4.63 -4.89 14.48
CA ILE A 81 -3.73 -5.48 13.48
C ILE A 81 -4.52 -6.20 12.37
N VAL A 82 -5.59 -6.92 12.71
CA VAL A 82 -6.48 -7.56 11.72
C VAL A 82 -7.01 -6.52 10.71
N LYS A 83 -7.48 -5.36 11.20
CA LYS A 83 -8.01 -4.29 10.35
C LYS A 83 -6.95 -3.72 9.41
N ASP A 84 -5.74 -3.51 9.91
CA ASP A 84 -4.66 -2.96 9.10
C ASP A 84 -4.14 -3.97 8.06
N ILE A 85 -4.03 -5.25 8.41
CA ILE A 85 -3.74 -6.34 7.46
C ILE A 85 -4.81 -6.38 6.36
N LYS A 86 -6.10 -6.32 6.74
CA LYS A 86 -7.22 -6.29 5.80
C LYS A 86 -7.12 -5.10 4.85
N SER A 87 -6.78 -3.92 5.35
CA SER A 87 -6.63 -2.72 4.53
C SER A 87 -5.58 -2.92 3.44
N CYS A 88 -4.39 -3.43 3.78
CA CYS A 88 -3.36 -3.76 2.79
C CYS A 88 -3.83 -4.81 1.79
N TYR A 89 -4.43 -5.89 2.29
CA TYR A 89 -4.89 -7.00 1.46
C TYR A 89 -5.96 -6.58 0.43
N LEU A 90 -6.94 -5.77 0.84
CA LEU A 90 -8.00 -5.30 -0.04
C LEU A 90 -7.52 -4.27 -1.06
N GLN A 91 -6.58 -3.40 -0.66
CA GLN A 91 -5.95 -2.45 -1.58
C GLN A 91 -5.30 -3.19 -2.75
N GLU A 92 -4.65 -4.32 -2.48
CA GLU A 92 -4.03 -5.14 -3.51
C GLU A 92 -5.02 -6.03 -4.29
N LYS A 93 -5.99 -6.67 -3.62
CA LYS A 93 -6.93 -7.61 -4.27
C LYS A 93 -8.06 -6.97 -5.06
N ASP A 94 -8.19 -5.65 -5.03
CA ASP A 94 -9.25 -4.94 -5.77
C ASP A 94 -10.68 -5.24 -5.27
N LEU A 95 -10.84 -5.48 -3.96
CA LEU A 95 -12.12 -5.89 -3.35
C LEU A 95 -12.75 -4.84 -2.41
N GLY A 96 -12.19 -3.64 -2.29
CA GLY A 96 -12.66 -2.60 -1.38
C GLY A 96 -12.74 -1.20 -2.00
N ASP A 97 -13.96 -0.67 -2.04
CA ASP A 97 -14.46 0.67 -2.39
C ASP A 97 -14.07 1.31 -3.74
N GLU A 98 -15.12 1.68 -4.49
CA GLU A 98 -15.11 2.44 -5.76
C GLU A 98 -14.63 3.90 -5.61
N SER A 99 -14.12 4.30 -4.43
CA SER A 99 -13.99 5.71 -4.04
C SER A 99 -12.58 6.28 -3.99
N SER A 100 -11.56 5.62 -4.54
CA SER A 100 -10.31 6.31 -4.83
C SER A 100 -9.68 5.78 -6.11
N ASP A 101 -9.08 6.70 -6.87
CA ASP A 101 -8.16 6.45 -7.99
C ASP A 101 -6.88 5.75 -7.49
N ASN A 102 -7.04 4.64 -6.77
CA ASN A 102 -5.97 3.87 -6.20
C ASN A 102 -5.34 3.09 -7.35
N ILE A 103 -4.21 3.58 -7.86
CA ILE A 103 -3.50 2.94 -8.96
C ILE A 103 -2.80 1.69 -8.42
N LYS A 104 -3.34 0.52 -8.74
CA LYS A 104 -2.94 -0.79 -8.17
C LYS A 104 -1.91 -1.49 -9.03
N ILE A 105 -0.84 -1.99 -8.43
CA ILE A 105 0.26 -2.59 -9.17
C ILE A 105 -0.14 -3.90 -9.87
N LEU A 106 -1.01 -4.73 -9.27
CA LEU A 106 -1.50 -5.98 -9.86
C LEU A 106 -2.31 -5.77 -11.15
N SER A 107 -2.96 -4.62 -11.33
CA SER A 107 -3.69 -4.27 -12.56
C SER A 107 -2.78 -4.16 -13.79
N TYR A 108 -1.45 -4.15 -13.57
CA TYR A 108 -0.44 -4.05 -14.60
C TYR A 108 0.19 -5.38 -15.01
N LYS A 109 -0.23 -6.50 -14.39
CA LYS A 109 0.33 -7.84 -14.67
C LYS A 109 0.30 -8.19 -16.15
N GLU A 110 -0.82 -8.02 -16.82
CA GLU A 110 -0.96 -8.37 -18.25
C GLU A 110 -0.48 -7.25 -19.21
N LYS A 111 -0.03 -6.12 -18.67
CA LYS A 111 0.44 -4.98 -19.47
C LYS A 111 1.93 -5.15 -19.80
N ARG A 112 2.36 -4.57 -20.93
CA ARG A 112 3.76 -4.56 -21.37
C ARG A 112 4.48 -3.24 -21.09
N THR A 113 3.71 -2.15 -21.08
CA THR A 113 4.20 -0.78 -20.88
C THR A 113 3.16 0.07 -20.18
N ILE A 114 3.61 1.09 -19.46
CA ILE A 114 2.74 2.10 -18.81
C ILE A 114 3.25 3.51 -19.05
N PRO A 115 2.39 4.54 -19.06
CA PRO A 115 2.80 5.92 -18.99
C PRO A 115 3.62 6.19 -17.72
N LYS A 116 4.67 7.00 -17.83
CA LYS A 116 5.50 7.43 -16.69
C LYS A 116 4.70 8.14 -15.59
N GLN A 117 3.61 8.81 -15.96
CA GLN A 117 2.70 9.46 -15.01
C GLN A 117 1.96 8.44 -14.15
N GLU A 118 1.53 7.32 -14.72
CA GLU A 118 0.92 6.21 -13.96
C GLU A 118 1.94 5.57 -13.03
N LEU A 119 3.19 5.36 -13.48
CA LEU A 119 4.27 4.88 -12.61
C LEU A 119 4.49 5.81 -11.40
N LYS A 120 4.51 7.12 -11.66
CA LYS A 120 4.65 8.10 -10.58
C LYS A 120 3.51 7.99 -9.58
N ALA A 121 2.28 7.86 -10.05
CA ALA A 121 1.13 7.72 -9.17
C ALA A 121 1.08 6.39 -8.40
N ILE A 122 1.65 5.28 -8.94
CA ILE A 122 1.89 4.05 -8.16
C ILE A 122 2.87 4.33 -7.01
N LEU A 123 3.97 5.04 -7.30
CA LEU A 123 5.01 5.33 -6.30
C LEU A 123 4.55 6.32 -5.22
N ASP A 124 3.75 7.31 -5.61
CA ASP A 124 3.20 8.36 -4.75
C ASP A 124 1.94 7.90 -3.99
N ASN A 125 1.45 6.68 -4.25
CA ASN A 125 0.25 6.17 -3.61
C ASN A 125 0.46 6.02 -2.10
N ASP A 126 -0.47 6.55 -1.30
CA ASP A 126 -0.47 6.41 0.15
C ASP A 126 -0.61 4.93 0.50
N THR A 127 0.53 4.35 0.91
CA THR A 127 0.59 2.93 1.21
C THR A 127 -0.18 2.61 2.48
N CYS A 128 -0.79 1.43 2.52
CA CYS A 128 -1.40 0.89 3.73
C CYS A 128 -0.42 0.78 4.93
N ILE A 129 0.90 0.96 4.70
CA ILE A 129 1.95 1.00 5.72
C ILE A 129 1.70 2.10 6.75
N ASN A 130 1.16 3.25 6.34
CA ASN A 130 0.90 4.38 7.23
C ASN A 130 -0.01 4.00 8.42
N ASN A 131 -0.89 3.02 8.23
CA ASN A 131 -1.74 2.50 9.29
C ASN A 131 -0.95 1.90 10.46
N PHE A 132 0.27 1.41 10.20
CA PHE A 132 1.10 0.71 11.17
C PHE A 132 2.00 1.63 12.01
N GLU A 133 2.17 2.90 11.64
CA GLU A 133 3.00 3.85 12.40
C GLU A 133 2.52 4.01 13.84
N LYS A 134 1.20 3.91 14.07
CA LYS A 134 0.57 4.01 15.40
C LYS A 134 1.08 2.95 16.39
N TYR A 135 1.60 1.83 15.90
CA TYR A 135 2.11 0.78 16.78
C TYR A 135 3.45 1.16 17.43
N ASN A 136 4.22 2.10 16.87
CA ASN A 136 5.50 2.53 17.46
C ASN A 136 5.36 3.10 18.88
N THR A 137 4.17 3.58 19.25
CA THR A 137 3.88 4.18 20.57
C THR A 137 2.82 3.40 21.36
N MET A 138 2.23 2.36 20.78
CA MET A 138 1.17 1.57 21.41
C MET A 138 1.75 0.54 22.40
N VAL A 139 1.17 0.48 23.60
CA VAL A 139 1.45 -0.60 24.56
C VAL A 139 0.47 -1.73 24.32
N PHE A 140 0.98 -2.88 23.87
CA PHE A 140 0.18 -4.02 23.38
C PHE A 140 -0.21 -4.99 24.51
N SER A 141 0.72 -5.24 25.44
CA SER A 141 0.55 -6.20 26.54
C SER A 141 1.41 -5.77 27.73
N LYS A 142 1.13 -6.31 28.92
CA LYS A 142 2.07 -6.24 30.05
C LYS A 142 3.31 -7.09 29.82
N ASP A 143 3.25 -8.08 28.93
CA ASP A 143 4.41 -8.88 28.54
C ASP A 143 5.34 -8.06 27.62
N LYS A 144 6.48 -7.65 28.17
CA LYS A 144 7.50 -6.90 27.44
C LYS A 144 8.04 -7.65 26.21
N ASN A 145 8.21 -8.97 26.31
CA ASN A 145 8.71 -9.80 25.20
C ASN A 145 7.70 -9.82 24.04
N LEU A 146 6.41 -9.84 24.36
CA LEU A 146 5.35 -9.78 23.36
C LEU A 146 5.33 -8.42 22.63
N ASN A 147 5.49 -7.33 23.37
CA ASN A 147 5.65 -6.00 22.78
C ASN A 147 6.88 -5.95 21.84
N GLU A 148 8.05 -6.43 22.28
CA GLU A 148 9.27 -6.42 21.48
C GLU A 148 9.12 -7.23 20.18
N LYS A 149 8.46 -8.39 20.24
CA LYS A 149 8.17 -9.21 19.05
C LYS A 149 7.27 -8.49 18.07
N LEU A 150 6.17 -7.88 18.54
CA LEU A 150 5.28 -7.11 17.67
C LEU A 150 6.02 -5.92 17.05
N GLN A 151 6.74 -5.12 17.86
CA GLN A 151 7.51 -3.98 17.36
C GLN A 151 8.49 -4.39 16.27
N LYS A 152 9.12 -5.57 16.38
CA LYS A 152 9.99 -6.11 15.34
C LYS A 152 9.23 -6.40 14.05
N GLN A 153 8.04 -7.00 14.11
CA GLN A 153 7.21 -7.24 12.91
C GLN A 153 6.79 -5.92 12.26
N ILE A 154 6.32 -4.96 13.06
CA ILE A 154 5.92 -3.63 12.59
C ILE A 154 7.09 -2.88 11.95
N SER A 155 8.26 -2.91 12.57
CA SER A 155 9.46 -2.25 12.05
C SER A 155 9.87 -2.78 10.69
N LEU A 156 9.68 -4.08 10.41
CA LEU A 156 9.96 -4.64 9.08
C LEU A 156 9.01 -4.08 8.01
N ILE A 157 7.75 -3.85 8.37
CA ILE A 157 6.74 -3.26 7.47
C ILE A 157 7.09 -1.79 7.21
N ILE A 158 7.29 -0.99 8.25
CA ILE A 158 7.60 0.44 8.11
C ILE A 158 8.91 0.65 7.32
N ASN A 159 9.95 -0.12 7.63
CA ASN A 159 11.25 0.03 6.94
C ASN A 159 11.22 -0.44 5.48
N SER A 160 10.20 -1.19 5.04
CA SER A 160 10.09 -1.60 3.63
C SER A 160 9.80 -0.43 2.69
N GLU A 161 9.29 0.68 3.22
CA GLU A 161 9.12 1.95 2.52
C GLU A 161 10.46 2.59 2.12
N LEU A 162 11.52 2.36 2.90
CA LEU A 162 12.83 3.02 2.75
C LEU A 162 13.69 2.48 1.61
N THR A 163 13.15 1.63 0.75
CA THR A 163 13.86 1.17 -0.45
C THR A 163 14.05 2.38 -1.37
N ASN A 164 15.23 3.02 -1.30
CA ASN A 164 15.56 4.21 -2.08
C ASN A 164 15.27 3.98 -3.57
N ILE A 165 14.14 4.48 -4.04
CA ILE A 165 13.78 4.51 -5.46
C ILE A 165 14.68 5.56 -6.10
N LYS A 166 15.84 5.11 -6.59
CA LYS A 166 16.82 6.00 -7.23
C LYS A 166 16.42 6.26 -8.68
N THR A 167 15.57 5.41 -9.26
CA THR A 167 15.16 5.50 -10.65
C THR A 167 13.63 5.36 -10.79
N LEU A 168 13.03 6.08 -11.74
CA LEU A 168 11.60 5.92 -12.09
C LEU A 168 11.43 4.65 -12.94
N GLU A 169 11.73 3.49 -12.35
CA GLU A 169 11.60 2.19 -12.98
C GLU A 169 10.47 1.37 -12.34
N PHE A 170 9.72 0.65 -13.17
CA PHE A 170 8.61 -0.17 -12.71
C PHE A 170 9.07 -1.36 -11.87
N ASP A 171 10.26 -1.92 -12.13
CA ASP A 171 10.80 -3.03 -11.33
C ASP A 171 11.07 -2.60 -9.87
N GLU A 172 11.51 -1.35 -9.65
CA GLU A 172 11.70 -0.81 -8.30
C GLU A 172 10.34 -0.68 -7.57
N ALA A 173 9.31 -0.16 -8.26
CA ALA A 173 7.95 -0.09 -7.73
C ALA A 173 7.40 -1.49 -7.39
N LEU A 174 7.56 -2.45 -8.30
CA LEU A 174 7.10 -3.83 -8.12
C LEU A 174 7.87 -4.54 -7.00
N SER A 175 9.15 -4.27 -6.85
CA SER A 175 9.97 -4.77 -5.75
C SER A 175 9.53 -4.22 -4.40
N ARG A 176 9.24 -2.92 -4.34
CA ARG A 176 8.72 -2.26 -3.13
C ARG A 176 7.39 -2.90 -2.71
N GLU A 177 6.42 -2.99 -3.62
CA GLU A 177 5.12 -3.61 -3.31
C GLU A 177 5.23 -5.08 -2.91
N ALA A 178 6.04 -5.85 -3.63
CA ALA A 178 6.29 -7.25 -3.27
C ALA A 178 6.86 -7.39 -1.85
N ASN A 179 7.78 -6.51 -1.44
CA ASN A 179 8.34 -6.52 -0.09
C ASN A 179 7.31 -6.14 0.98
N ILE A 180 6.50 -5.11 0.72
CA ILE A 180 5.43 -4.66 1.63
C ILE A 180 4.47 -5.82 1.90
N ILE A 181 3.88 -6.38 0.84
CA ILE A 181 2.87 -7.44 0.95
C ILE A 181 3.47 -8.73 1.52
N HIS A 182 4.74 -9.02 1.23
CA HIS A 182 5.45 -10.11 1.89
C HIS A 182 5.57 -9.91 3.42
N ASN A 183 5.88 -8.71 3.87
CA ASN A 183 5.94 -8.41 5.31
C ASN A 183 4.57 -8.43 5.97
N ILE A 184 3.51 -8.01 5.28
CA ILE A 184 2.12 -8.18 5.74
C ILE A 184 1.78 -9.68 5.87
N ALA A 185 2.21 -10.52 4.92
CA ALA A 185 2.04 -11.97 5.03
C ALA A 185 2.75 -12.54 6.26
N ASN A 186 3.99 -12.10 6.55
CA ASN A 186 4.72 -12.49 7.75
C ASN A 186 4.00 -12.06 9.04
N LEU A 187 3.47 -10.84 9.09
CA LEU A 187 2.68 -10.36 10.23
C LEU A 187 1.40 -11.18 10.42
N SER A 188 0.69 -11.53 9.34
CA SER A 188 -0.49 -12.41 9.41
C SER A 188 -0.14 -13.79 9.99
N GLY A 189 1.02 -14.35 9.61
CA GLY A 189 1.52 -15.62 10.12
C GLY A 189 1.89 -15.53 11.60
N TRP A 190 2.54 -14.45 12.02
CA TRP A 190 2.81 -14.19 13.43
C TRP A 190 1.51 -14.07 14.23
N LEU A 191 0.54 -13.27 13.77
CA LEU A 191 -0.75 -13.09 14.43
C LEU A 191 -1.49 -14.42 14.62
N LYS A 192 -1.43 -15.30 13.61
CA LYS A 192 -1.98 -16.66 13.69
C LYS A 192 -1.30 -17.52 14.76
N ILE A 193 0.02 -17.45 14.89
CA ILE A 193 0.76 -18.18 15.93
C ILE A 193 0.34 -17.69 17.31
N GLU A 194 0.23 -16.37 17.49
CA GLU A 194 -0.22 -15.76 18.73
C GLU A 194 -1.66 -16.20 19.06
N TYR A 195 -2.59 -16.08 18.11
CA TYR A 195 -3.97 -16.57 18.28
C TYR A 195 -4.00 -18.03 18.76
N ASN A 196 -3.23 -18.92 18.11
CA ASN A 196 -3.17 -20.33 18.48
C ASN A 196 -2.56 -20.59 19.87
N THR A 197 -1.75 -19.66 20.38
CA THR A 197 -1.13 -19.76 21.71
C THR A 197 -2.14 -19.43 22.81
N TYR A 198 -3.05 -18.49 22.55
CA TYR A 198 -3.99 -17.96 23.54
C TYR A 198 -5.44 -18.46 23.39
N LYS A 199 -5.77 -19.21 22.33
CA LYS A 199 -7.06 -19.89 22.21
C LYS A 199 -7.25 -21.03 23.22
#